data_AF-A0A8T2WAU0-F1
#
_entry.id   AF-A0A8T2WAU0-F1
#
_cell.length_a   1.000
_cell.length_b   1.000
_cell.length_c   1.000
_cell.angle_alpha   90.00
_cell.angle_beta   90.00
_cell.angle_gamma   90.00
#
_symmetry.space_group_name_H-M   'P 1'
#
loop_
_entity.id
_entity.type
_entity.pdbx_description
1 polymer ?
#
loop_
_entity_poly.entity_id
_entity_poly.type
_entity_poly.pdbx_seq_one_letter_code
_entity_poly.pdbx_strand_id
1 'polypeptide(L)'
;MTMRFPRPVHLAIAAAAGVAVGGTAVYVWTSSRRREIISTREAASPLRALELEHPALKHGVPRTTHFRTFSSYVAEYDPRLRNPRYVLEHFTPEVLRGDGNRNNSFFKEDSTLDPRFRSHLDDYRNSGYDRGHMAPAANHKRSQEAMDDTFILTNTCPQVGQGFNRDYWARFERFVQKVAERCDDVFVVTGPCYLPQPGPAGWAMKHSMLGQPPRMQAVPTHFYKVVLGERRNGSTDSTVLGAFVLPNMPIDPKTPLASFAVPVSSLEEVVGISFFPKFLEKEKRLAVDQVSLQWQRIGHAELSQLKLPAGSGGVGATGSPPLLPPPPSSVIAIPELKPKSPGYGMEHICERNGCRLPGERWWEANKKAVAKDLRRTKSSPALARAMPPK
;
A
#
# COMPACT_ATOMS: atom_id res chain seq x y z
N MET A 1 32.29 -41.59 22.29
CA MET A 1 31.00 -40.89 22.48
C MET A 1 30.26 -40.89 21.16
N THR A 2 29.44 -41.90 20.93
CA THR A 2 28.72 -42.17 19.68
C THR A 2 27.30 -41.63 19.79
N MET A 3 26.92 -40.72 18.88
CA MET A 3 25.57 -40.16 18.78
C MET A 3 24.56 -41.25 18.41
N ARG A 4 23.53 -41.43 19.25
CA ARG A 4 22.35 -42.24 18.94
C ARG A 4 21.26 -41.35 18.35
N PHE A 5 20.88 -41.61 17.11
CA PHE A 5 19.66 -41.07 16.49
C PHE A 5 18.42 -41.79 17.03
N PRO A 6 17.31 -41.11 17.33
CA PRO A 6 16.03 -41.79 17.48
C PRO A 6 15.42 -42.12 16.11
N ARG A 7 14.98 -43.37 16.00
CA ARG A 7 14.25 -44.00 14.87
C ARG A 7 12.83 -43.44 14.71
N PRO A 8 12.19 -43.63 13.54
CA PRO A 8 10.86 -43.09 13.25
C PRO A 8 9.78 -43.78 14.10
N VAL A 9 8.77 -43.01 14.51
CA VAL A 9 7.57 -43.55 15.17
C VAL A 9 6.62 -44.07 14.08
N HIS A 10 6.24 -45.34 14.20
CA HIS A 10 5.18 -46.00 13.44
C HIS A 10 3.86 -46.03 14.22
N LEU A 11 2.76 -46.23 13.47
CA LEU A 11 1.42 -46.77 13.84
C LEU A 11 0.40 -45.77 14.43
N ALA A 12 -0.92 -45.87 14.21
CA ALA A 12 -1.75 -47.00 13.74
C ALA A 12 -3.06 -46.53 13.06
N ILE A 13 -3.54 -47.33 12.11
CA ILE A 13 -4.89 -47.28 11.53
C ILE A 13 -5.78 -48.20 12.38
N ALA A 14 -6.87 -47.69 12.94
CA ALA A 14 -7.97 -48.51 13.42
C ALA A 14 -9.03 -48.58 12.32
N ALA A 15 -9.14 -49.74 11.66
CA ALA A 15 -10.24 -50.06 10.76
C ALA A 15 -11.37 -50.69 11.58
N ALA A 16 -12.53 -50.05 11.64
CA ALA A 16 -13.78 -50.70 11.99
C ALA A 16 -14.53 -51.00 10.69
N ALA A 17 -14.83 -52.28 10.48
CA ALA A 17 -15.54 -52.78 9.31
C ALA A 17 -16.98 -52.26 9.27
N GLY A 18 -17.38 -51.71 8.12
CA GLY A 18 -18.76 -51.32 7.82
C GLY A 18 -18.87 -50.97 6.34
N VAL A 19 -19.52 -51.85 5.57
CA VAL A 19 -19.68 -51.81 4.11
C VAL A 19 -20.49 -50.58 3.66
N ALA A 20 -19.95 -49.74 2.78
CA ALA A 20 -20.66 -49.11 1.65
C ALA A 20 -19.71 -48.27 0.77
N VAL A 21 -19.94 -48.33 -0.53
CA VAL A 21 -19.15 -47.82 -1.67
C VAL A 21 -19.07 -46.28 -1.69
N GLY A 22 -17.87 -45.72 -1.87
CA GLY A 22 -17.65 -44.31 -2.20
C GLY A 22 -16.20 -43.87 -2.02
N GLY A 23 -15.47 -43.65 -3.13
CA GLY A 23 -14.02 -43.42 -3.13
C GLY A 23 -13.57 -42.18 -2.37
N THR A 24 -12.69 -42.37 -1.39
CA THR A 24 -11.91 -41.31 -0.74
C THR A 24 -10.49 -41.29 -1.30
N ALA A 25 -10.16 -40.25 -2.06
CA ALA A 25 -8.79 -39.93 -2.40
C ALA A 25 -8.09 -39.33 -1.16
N VAL A 26 -7.13 -40.06 -0.60
CA VAL A 26 -6.28 -39.61 0.51
C VAL A 26 -5.04 -38.96 -0.08
N TYR A 27 -4.88 -37.64 0.08
CA TYR A 27 -3.63 -36.96 -0.25
C TYR A 27 -2.70 -36.98 0.96
N VAL A 28 -1.62 -37.75 0.88
CA VAL A 28 -0.51 -37.72 1.84
C VAL A 28 0.60 -36.86 1.24
N TRP A 29 0.80 -35.65 1.77
CA TRP A 29 1.95 -34.82 1.41
C TRP A 29 3.08 -35.05 2.41
N THR A 30 4.12 -35.77 2.00
CA THR A 30 5.39 -35.82 2.74
C THR A 30 6.38 -34.84 2.12
N SER A 31 6.47 -33.62 2.66
CA SER A 31 7.55 -32.71 2.26
C SER A 31 8.81 -33.08 3.05
N SER A 32 9.64 -33.96 2.48
CA SER A 32 10.99 -34.19 2.98
C SER A 32 11.82 -32.92 2.81
N ARG A 33 11.98 -32.13 3.88
CA ARG A 33 12.93 -31.01 3.92
C ARG A 33 14.35 -31.56 3.85
N ARG A 34 14.95 -31.52 2.65
CA ARG A 34 16.41 -31.59 2.52
C ARG A 34 16.96 -30.21 2.85
N ARG A 35 17.62 -30.07 4.00
CA ARG A 35 18.45 -28.91 4.31
C ARG A 35 19.74 -29.05 3.52
N GLU A 36 19.84 -28.37 2.37
CA GLU A 36 21.15 -28.03 1.82
C GLU A 36 21.63 -26.75 2.49
N ILE A 37 22.72 -26.88 3.24
CA ILE A 37 23.46 -25.77 3.81
C ILE A 37 24.20 -25.13 2.63
N ILE A 38 23.60 -24.14 1.99
CA ILE A 38 24.30 -23.26 1.05
C ILE A 38 24.98 -22.18 1.89
N SER A 39 26.31 -22.32 1.97
CA SER A 39 27.23 -21.33 2.50
C SER A 39 26.91 -19.94 1.94
N THR A 40 26.52 -19.01 2.81
CA THR A 40 26.27 -17.62 2.47
C THR A 40 27.58 -16.90 2.18
N ARG A 41 28.04 -16.98 0.93
CA ARG A 41 28.70 -15.83 0.29
C ARG A 41 27.62 -15.09 -0.48
N GLU A 42 27.44 -13.81 -0.16
CA GLU A 42 26.54 -12.88 -0.85
C GLU A 42 26.68 -13.00 -2.37
N ALA A 43 25.75 -13.71 -3.00
CA ALA A 43 25.56 -13.61 -4.43
C ALA A 43 24.84 -12.28 -4.67
N ALA A 44 25.62 -11.24 -4.98
CA ALA A 44 25.09 -10.07 -5.66
C ALA A 44 24.21 -10.55 -6.83
N SER A 45 22.98 -10.02 -6.93
CA SER A 45 22.02 -10.41 -7.96
C SER A 45 22.68 -10.39 -9.36
N PRO A 46 22.48 -11.44 -10.20
CA PRO A 46 23.09 -11.54 -11.53
C PRO A 46 22.84 -10.33 -12.45
N LEU A 47 21.78 -9.56 -12.18
CA LEU A 47 21.44 -8.33 -12.90
C LEU A 47 22.47 -7.20 -12.72
N ARG A 48 23.16 -7.15 -11.57
CA ARG A 48 24.11 -6.08 -11.26
C ARG A 48 25.45 -6.22 -11.99
N ALA A 49 25.75 -7.42 -12.50
CA ALA A 49 26.99 -7.71 -13.22
C ALA A 49 26.84 -7.61 -14.76
N LEU A 50 25.61 -7.55 -15.27
CA LEU A 50 25.34 -7.36 -16.71
C LEU A 50 25.17 -5.87 -17.10
N GLU A 51 24.97 -4.99 -16.12
CA GLU A 51 24.89 -3.55 -16.31
C GLU A 51 26.29 -2.93 -16.24
N LEU A 52 26.95 -2.71 -17.40
CA LEU A 52 27.82 -1.54 -17.64
C LEU A 52 28.49 -1.47 -19.05
N GLU A 53 27.91 -2.02 -20.12
CA GLU A 53 28.49 -1.84 -21.48
C GLU A 53 27.62 -1.10 -22.51
N HIS A 54 26.34 -0.83 -22.23
CA HIS A 54 25.51 -0.12 -23.21
C HIS A 54 25.88 1.38 -23.26
N PRO A 55 26.23 1.95 -24.43
CA PRO A 55 26.64 3.37 -24.54
C PRO A 55 25.61 4.39 -24.03
N ALA A 56 24.33 4.03 -24.01
CA ALA A 56 23.24 4.86 -23.48
C ALA A 56 23.36 5.10 -21.96
N LEU A 57 24.06 4.22 -21.24
CA LEU A 57 24.25 4.30 -19.78
C LEU A 57 25.46 5.14 -19.37
N LYS A 58 26.18 5.75 -20.33
CA LYS A 58 27.37 6.59 -20.09
C LYS A 58 27.16 7.66 -19.01
N HIS A 59 25.95 8.20 -18.91
CA HIS A 59 25.60 9.25 -17.95
C HIS A 59 24.67 8.75 -16.83
N GLY A 60 24.58 7.43 -16.66
CA GLY A 60 23.72 6.76 -15.70
C GLY A 60 22.28 6.59 -16.17
N VAL A 61 21.53 5.77 -15.43
CA VAL A 61 20.08 5.60 -15.62
C VAL A 61 19.32 6.73 -14.90
N PRO A 62 18.16 7.16 -15.44
CA PRO A 62 17.23 8.02 -14.69
C PRO A 62 16.87 7.40 -13.34
N ARG A 63 16.93 8.20 -12.27
CA ARG A 63 16.53 7.76 -10.93
C ARG A 63 15.01 7.84 -10.81
N THR A 64 14.38 6.68 -10.61
CA THR A 64 12.91 6.56 -10.52
C THR A 64 12.43 6.08 -9.15
N THR A 65 13.29 5.40 -8.39
CA THR A 65 12.95 4.87 -7.05
C THR A 65 13.33 5.85 -5.94
N HIS A 66 12.38 6.13 -5.04
CA HIS A 66 12.58 6.95 -3.85
C HIS A 66 12.20 6.16 -2.59
N PHE A 67 12.93 5.08 -2.32
CA PHE A 67 12.74 4.26 -1.12
C PHE A 67 13.30 4.97 0.13
N ARG A 68 12.56 4.87 1.23
CA ARG A 68 12.83 5.53 2.50
C ARG A 68 12.66 4.55 3.65
N THR A 69 13.59 4.59 4.59
CA THR A 69 13.56 3.82 5.83
C THR A 69 13.35 4.77 6.99
N PHE A 70 12.36 4.49 7.82
CA PHE A 70 12.10 5.18 9.07
C PHE A 70 12.30 4.20 10.21
N SER A 71 12.21 4.69 11.45
CA SER A 71 12.45 3.88 12.64
C SER A 71 11.52 2.66 12.79
N SER A 72 10.30 2.71 12.24
CA SER A 72 9.27 1.68 12.44
C SER A 72 8.40 1.36 11.22
N TYR A 73 8.73 1.93 10.06
CA TYR A 73 8.10 1.61 8.77
C TYR A 73 9.06 1.95 7.62
N VAL A 74 8.73 1.48 6.42
CA VAL A 74 9.41 1.86 5.18
C VAL A 74 8.40 2.43 4.19
N ALA A 75 8.84 3.31 3.30
CA ALA A 75 7.99 3.91 2.29
C ALA A 75 8.71 3.99 0.95
N GLU A 76 7.96 3.80 -0.14
CA GLU A 76 8.42 4.19 -1.47
C GLU A 76 7.63 5.42 -1.90
N TYR A 77 8.32 6.52 -2.20
CA TYR A 77 7.68 7.80 -2.51
C TYR A 77 7.58 8.05 -4.03
N ASP A 78 6.45 8.57 -4.48
CA ASP A 78 6.27 9.01 -5.86
C ASP A 78 6.43 10.54 -5.96
N PRO A 79 7.55 11.05 -6.52
CA PRO A 79 7.78 12.48 -6.65
C PRO A 79 6.86 13.17 -7.68
N ARG A 80 6.27 12.41 -8.61
CA ARG A 80 5.33 12.94 -9.61
C ARG A 80 3.99 13.24 -8.97
N LEU A 81 3.50 12.32 -8.14
CA LEU A 81 2.24 12.48 -7.41
C LEU A 81 2.39 13.24 -6.09
N ARG A 82 3.62 13.32 -5.57
CA ARG A 82 3.97 13.85 -4.24
C ARG A 82 3.24 13.11 -3.12
N ASN A 83 3.14 11.80 -3.26
CA ASN A 83 2.50 10.89 -2.31
C ASN A 83 3.35 9.61 -2.22
N PRO A 84 3.30 8.85 -1.11
CA PRO A 84 3.83 7.49 -1.11
C PRO A 84 3.15 6.66 -2.21
N ARG A 85 3.93 5.83 -2.91
CA ARG A 85 3.40 4.68 -3.67
C ARG A 85 2.83 3.66 -2.70
N TYR A 86 3.60 3.34 -1.66
CA TYR A 86 3.16 2.56 -0.52
C TYR A 86 3.96 2.91 0.72
N VAL A 87 3.38 2.58 1.87
CA VAL A 87 4.04 2.52 3.17
C VAL A 87 3.82 1.13 3.73
N LEU A 88 4.91 0.47 4.13
CA LEU A 88 4.91 -0.85 4.75
C LEU A 88 5.33 -0.72 6.22
N GLU A 89 4.45 -1.16 7.11
CA GLU A 89 4.65 -1.18 8.55
C GLU A 89 4.56 -2.62 9.08
N HIS A 90 5.27 -2.88 10.18
CA HIS A 90 5.16 -4.10 10.97
C HIS A 90 4.98 -3.71 12.43
N PHE A 91 4.01 -4.33 13.09
CA PHE A 91 3.82 -4.15 14.51
C PHE A 91 3.30 -5.42 15.18
N THR A 92 3.57 -5.52 16.47
CA THR A 92 3.11 -6.58 17.36
C THR A 92 2.27 -5.94 18.48
N PRO A 93 1.53 -6.72 19.27
CA PRO A 93 0.77 -6.21 20.42
C PRO A 93 1.59 -5.40 21.40
N GLU A 94 2.87 -5.76 21.58
CA GLU A 94 3.78 -5.08 22.50
C GLU A 94 4.16 -3.69 21.99
N VAL A 95 4.37 -3.54 20.67
CA VAL A 95 4.72 -2.26 20.03
C VAL A 95 3.60 -1.23 20.16
N LEU A 96 2.34 -1.68 20.24
CA LEU A 96 1.16 -0.82 20.41
C LEU A 96 1.03 -0.21 21.81
N ARG A 97 1.79 -0.69 22.81
CA ARG A 97 1.61 -0.31 24.23
C ARG A 97 2.63 0.70 24.77
N GLY A 98 3.41 1.37 23.92
CA GLY A 98 4.43 2.32 24.36
C GLY A 98 3.95 3.73 24.70
N ASP A 99 4.91 4.58 25.09
CA ASP A 99 4.73 5.93 25.62
C ASP A 99 4.69 7.05 24.55
N GLY A 100 4.79 6.70 23.27
CA GLY A 100 4.64 7.66 22.18
C GLY A 100 3.33 8.45 22.31
N ASN A 101 3.45 9.78 22.34
CA ASN A 101 2.33 10.69 22.54
C ASN A 101 2.13 11.56 21.30
N ARG A 102 0.99 11.38 20.64
CA ARG A 102 0.64 12.05 19.40
C ARG A 102 0.61 13.58 19.55
N ASN A 103 0.30 14.07 20.75
CA ASN A 103 0.24 15.51 21.02
C ASN A 103 1.61 16.18 20.98
N ASN A 104 2.70 15.40 21.05
CA ASN A 104 4.07 15.88 20.93
C ASN A 104 4.61 15.80 19.49
N SER A 105 3.81 15.29 18.55
CA SER A 105 4.22 15.10 17.16
C SER A 105 3.62 16.17 16.24
N PHE A 106 4.44 16.67 15.31
CA PHE A 106 4.06 17.75 14.39
C PHE A 106 4.40 17.39 12.96
N PHE A 107 3.48 17.68 12.03
CA PHE A 107 3.71 17.44 10.61
C PHE A 107 4.93 18.22 10.11
N LYS A 108 5.82 17.54 9.39
CA LYS A 108 7.04 18.13 8.83
C LYS A 108 7.27 17.68 7.39
N GLU A 109 7.80 18.59 6.57
CA GLU A 109 8.24 18.27 5.22
C GLU A 109 9.51 17.40 5.28
N ASP A 110 9.65 16.45 4.35
CA ASP A 110 10.87 15.64 4.26
C ASP A 110 12.01 16.45 3.62
N SER A 111 12.95 16.91 4.44
CA SER A 111 14.12 17.68 3.99
C SER A 111 15.18 16.83 3.29
N THR A 112 15.06 15.50 3.30
CA THR A 112 15.96 14.59 2.58
C THR A 112 15.59 14.42 1.09
N LEU A 113 14.43 14.95 0.69
CA LEU A 113 14.00 15.03 -0.70
C LEU A 113 14.44 16.35 -1.33
N ASP A 114 14.75 16.30 -2.62
CA ASP A 114 14.90 17.51 -3.42
C ASP A 114 13.63 18.37 -3.29
N PRO A 115 13.74 19.68 -3.01
CA PRO A 115 12.59 20.57 -2.86
C PRO A 115 11.64 20.60 -4.05
N ARG A 116 12.09 20.20 -5.26
CA ARG A 116 11.23 20.09 -6.45
C ARG A 116 10.23 18.94 -6.35
N PHE A 117 10.55 17.91 -5.57
CA PHE A 117 9.84 16.63 -5.54
C PHE A 117 9.04 16.38 -4.25
N ARG A 118 9.32 17.13 -3.18
CA ARG A 118 8.62 16.97 -1.90
C ARG A 118 7.22 17.58 -1.90
N SER A 119 6.34 17.04 -1.06
CA SER A 119 5.08 17.69 -0.68
C SER A 119 5.34 18.81 0.32
N HIS A 120 4.47 19.82 0.33
CA HIS A 120 4.60 20.96 1.23
C HIS A 120 3.42 21.07 2.19
N LEU A 121 3.68 21.56 3.40
CA LEU A 121 2.63 21.78 4.40
C LEU A 121 1.61 22.82 3.94
N ASP A 122 2.09 23.82 3.20
CA ASP A 122 1.25 24.92 2.71
C ASP A 122 0.22 24.47 1.68
N ASP A 123 0.50 23.39 0.92
CA ASP A 123 -0.43 22.84 -0.07
C ASP A 123 -1.71 22.29 0.59
N TYR A 124 -1.65 21.89 1.86
CA TYR A 124 -2.81 21.44 2.63
C TYR A 124 -3.60 22.58 3.28
N ARG A 125 -3.02 23.79 3.37
CA ARG A 125 -3.67 24.91 4.04
C ARG A 125 -4.89 25.36 3.25
N ASN A 126 -6.06 25.38 3.88
CA ASN A 126 -7.34 25.74 3.26
C ASN A 126 -7.71 24.89 2.02
N SER A 127 -7.11 23.71 1.85
CA SER A 127 -7.39 22.84 0.70
C SER A 127 -8.71 22.06 0.83
N GLY A 128 -9.25 21.95 2.05
CA GLY A 128 -10.36 21.07 2.39
C GLY A 128 -9.97 19.62 2.66
N TYR A 129 -8.68 19.27 2.53
CA TYR A 129 -8.16 17.93 2.79
C TYR A 129 -7.32 17.88 4.06
N ASP A 130 -7.44 16.76 4.78
CA ASP A 130 -6.54 16.42 5.86
C ASP A 130 -5.21 15.86 5.34
N ARG A 131 -4.18 15.97 6.18
CA ARG A 131 -2.94 15.21 6.05
C ARG A 131 -3.19 13.81 6.60
N GLY A 132 -3.66 12.91 5.74
CA GLY A 132 -3.99 11.54 6.10
C GLY A 132 -2.76 10.65 6.16
N HIS A 133 -2.57 9.91 7.25
CA HIS A 133 -1.42 9.01 7.44
C HIS A 133 -1.63 7.70 6.70
N MET A 134 -0.57 7.15 6.09
CA MET A 134 -0.59 5.77 5.57
C MET A 134 -0.24 4.78 6.70
N ALA A 135 0.91 4.99 7.36
CA ALA A 135 1.27 4.37 8.64
C ALA A 135 0.77 5.26 9.80
N PRO A 136 -0.26 4.85 10.56
CA PRO A 136 -0.90 5.71 11.53
C PRO A 136 -0.10 5.79 12.82
N ALA A 137 0.07 7.01 13.37
CA ALA A 137 0.81 7.27 14.61
C ALA A 137 0.52 6.27 15.75
N ALA A 138 -0.74 5.85 15.91
CA ALA A 138 -1.17 4.91 16.96
C ALA A 138 -0.55 3.50 16.85
N ASN A 139 0.03 3.12 15.71
CA ASN A 139 0.75 1.86 15.55
C ASN A 139 2.22 1.95 16.02
N HIS A 140 2.73 3.17 16.22
CA HIS A 140 4.15 3.44 16.46
C HIS A 140 4.40 4.01 17.85
N LYS A 141 3.66 3.49 18.86
CA LYS A 141 3.73 3.98 20.24
C LYS A 141 5.01 3.59 20.97
N ARG A 142 5.78 2.61 20.48
CA ARG A 142 7.00 2.11 21.13
C ARG A 142 8.02 3.19 21.46
N SER A 143 8.14 4.24 20.63
CA SER A 143 8.98 5.40 20.93
C SER A 143 8.38 6.67 20.34
N GLN A 144 8.73 7.83 20.92
CA GLN A 144 8.31 9.13 20.38
C GLN A 144 8.89 9.37 18.97
N GLU A 145 10.14 8.96 18.72
CA GLU A 145 10.77 9.03 17.41
C GLU A 145 9.98 8.26 16.34
N ALA A 146 9.55 7.03 16.67
CA ALA A 146 8.74 6.21 15.77
C ALA A 146 7.40 6.86 15.44
N MET A 147 6.78 7.50 16.43
CA MET A 147 5.57 8.27 16.21
C MET A 147 5.83 9.52 15.37
N ASP A 148 6.89 10.29 15.67
CA ASP A 148 7.23 11.53 14.97
C ASP A 148 7.58 11.30 13.50
N ASP A 149 8.17 10.16 13.17
CA ASP A 149 8.43 9.75 11.79
C ASP A 149 7.13 9.68 10.99
N THR A 150 6.03 9.19 11.58
CA THR A 150 4.73 9.09 10.87
C THR A 150 4.17 10.45 10.45
N PHE A 151 4.62 11.54 11.06
CA PHE A 151 4.21 12.91 10.74
C PHE A 151 5.04 13.53 9.59
N ILE A 152 5.98 12.79 9.00
CA ILE A 152 6.70 13.23 7.80
C ILE A 152 5.79 13.11 6.58
N LEU A 153 5.75 14.14 5.72
CA LEU A 153 4.80 14.17 4.60
C LEU A 153 4.96 13.04 3.58
N THR A 154 6.09 12.34 3.54
CA THR A 154 6.28 11.12 2.72
C THR A 154 5.41 9.94 3.18
N ASN A 155 4.86 9.98 4.39
CA ASN A 155 3.86 9.05 4.90
C ASN A 155 2.41 9.57 4.75
N THR A 156 2.21 10.71 4.07
CA THR A 156 0.89 11.38 4.03
C THR A 156 0.32 11.50 2.63
N CYS A 157 -1.00 11.52 2.54
CA CYS A 157 -1.76 11.86 1.34
C CYS A 157 -2.92 12.82 1.69
N PRO A 158 -3.42 13.61 0.72
CA PRO A 158 -4.67 14.34 0.86
C PRO A 158 -5.86 13.39 1.07
N GLN A 159 -6.45 13.41 2.26
CA GLN A 159 -7.64 12.63 2.59
C GLN A 159 -8.83 13.53 2.88
N VAL A 160 -10.02 13.11 2.48
CA VAL A 160 -11.27 13.76 2.91
C VAL A 160 -11.36 13.67 4.44
N GLY A 161 -11.55 14.81 5.10
CA GLY A 161 -11.48 14.89 6.56
C GLY A 161 -12.67 14.23 7.25
N GLN A 162 -13.83 14.88 7.19
CA GLN A 162 -15.08 14.38 7.78
C GLN A 162 -15.67 13.25 6.95
N GLY A 163 -16.14 12.19 7.61
CA GLY A 163 -16.73 11.00 7.01
C GLY A 163 -15.71 9.99 6.47
N PHE A 164 -14.42 10.35 6.38
CA PHE A 164 -13.37 9.45 5.88
C PHE A 164 -12.16 9.38 6.83
N ASN A 165 -11.16 10.27 6.72
CA ASN A 165 -9.93 10.21 7.54
C ASN A 165 -10.22 10.13 9.04
N ARG A 166 -11.05 11.06 9.53
CA ARG A 166 -11.35 11.19 10.96
C ARG A 166 -12.32 10.13 11.48
N ASP A 167 -13.01 9.44 10.57
CA ASP A 167 -14.13 8.55 10.87
C ASP A 167 -13.87 7.12 10.37
N TYR A 168 -14.27 6.81 9.13
CA TYR A 168 -14.25 5.44 8.60
C TYR A 168 -12.83 4.87 8.48
N TRP A 169 -11.87 5.69 8.02
CA TRP A 169 -10.47 5.28 7.89
C TRP A 169 -9.84 5.03 9.27
N ALA A 170 -10.02 5.94 10.23
CA ALA A 170 -9.59 5.74 11.61
C ALA A 170 -10.25 4.50 12.27
N ARG A 171 -11.50 4.18 11.91
CA ARG A 171 -12.14 2.93 12.34
C ARG A 171 -11.47 1.71 11.74
N PHE A 172 -11.12 1.75 10.46
CA PHE A 172 -10.39 0.67 9.81
C PHE A 172 -9.01 0.48 10.45
N GLU A 173 -8.27 1.55 10.74
CA GLU A 173 -6.99 1.48 11.47
C GLU A 173 -7.14 0.78 12.83
N ARG A 174 -8.18 1.12 13.61
CA ARG A 174 -8.49 0.43 14.88
C ARG A 174 -8.83 -1.05 14.67
N PHE A 175 -9.52 -1.41 13.59
CA PHE A 175 -9.76 -2.82 13.25
C PHE A 175 -8.44 -3.55 12.99
N VAL A 176 -7.52 -2.95 12.23
CA VAL A 176 -6.21 -3.56 11.94
C VAL A 176 -5.36 -3.70 13.21
N GLN A 177 -5.43 -2.76 14.15
CA GLN A 177 -4.81 -2.92 15.48
C GLN A 177 -5.38 -4.13 16.24
N LYS A 178 -6.70 -4.37 16.16
CA LYS A 178 -7.33 -5.56 16.76
C LYS A 178 -6.93 -6.87 16.10
N VAL A 179 -6.46 -6.85 14.85
CA VAL A 179 -5.86 -8.05 14.24
C VAL A 179 -4.64 -8.50 15.05
N ALA A 180 -3.84 -7.56 15.58
CA ALA A 180 -2.72 -7.90 16.45
C ALA A 180 -3.16 -8.56 17.78
N GLU A 181 -4.40 -8.38 18.24
CA GLU A 181 -4.87 -9.13 19.42
C GLU A 181 -5.03 -10.64 19.14
N ARG A 182 -5.12 -11.03 17.86
CA ARG A 182 -5.31 -12.42 17.41
C ARG A 182 -4.11 -13.00 16.66
N CYS A 183 -3.26 -12.14 16.14
CA CYS A 183 -2.05 -12.45 15.40
C CYS A 183 -0.84 -11.85 16.12
N ASP A 184 0.24 -12.62 16.21
CA ASP A 184 1.46 -12.17 16.88
C ASP A 184 2.21 -11.09 16.11
N ASP A 185 2.17 -11.19 14.77
CA ASP A 185 2.86 -10.30 13.85
C ASP A 185 1.87 -9.76 12.82
N VAL A 186 1.80 -8.44 12.66
CA VAL A 186 0.93 -7.79 11.68
C VAL A 186 1.77 -6.93 10.75
N PHE A 187 1.70 -7.24 9.46
CA PHE A 187 2.29 -6.47 8.38
C PHE A 187 1.20 -5.76 7.60
N VAL A 188 1.39 -4.48 7.33
CA VAL A 188 0.39 -3.68 6.63
C VAL A 188 1.06 -2.88 5.53
N VAL A 189 0.54 -3.01 4.31
CA VAL A 189 0.90 -2.13 3.19
C VAL A 189 -0.26 -1.18 2.93
N THR A 190 -0.02 0.11 3.03
CA THR A 190 -1.03 1.16 2.84
C THR A 190 -0.58 2.11 1.73
N GLY A 191 -1.49 2.52 0.86
CA GLY A 191 -1.15 3.48 -0.18
C GLY A 191 -2.36 4.12 -0.87
N PRO A 192 -2.12 5.19 -1.65
CA PRO A 192 -3.14 5.81 -2.48
C PRO A 192 -3.42 4.98 -3.74
N CYS A 193 -4.63 5.11 -4.27
CA CYS A 193 -5.05 4.51 -5.53
C CYS A 193 -5.80 5.53 -6.41
N TYR A 194 -5.53 5.48 -7.72
CA TYR A 194 -6.10 6.37 -8.72
C TYR A 194 -6.86 5.53 -9.73
N LEU A 195 -8.19 5.47 -9.59
CA LEU A 195 -9.06 4.64 -10.42
C LEU A 195 -9.72 5.46 -11.53
N PRO A 196 -9.63 5.03 -12.80
CA PRO A 196 -10.28 5.72 -13.89
C PRO A 196 -11.81 5.63 -13.76
N GLN A 197 -12.49 6.59 -14.34
CA GLN A 197 -13.95 6.65 -14.42
C GLN A 197 -14.37 6.64 -15.89
N PRO A 198 -15.54 6.05 -16.23
CA PRO A 198 -16.11 6.20 -17.56
C PRO A 198 -16.34 7.68 -17.88
N GLY A 199 -15.86 8.11 -19.04
CA GLY A 199 -16.06 9.44 -19.58
C GLY A 199 -16.61 9.39 -21.01
N PRO A 200 -16.94 10.56 -21.59
CA PRO A 200 -17.57 10.64 -22.92
C PRO A 200 -16.76 9.97 -24.05
N ALA A 201 -15.43 9.90 -23.90
CA ALA A 201 -14.50 9.33 -24.89
C ALA A 201 -13.87 8.00 -24.44
N GLY A 202 -14.46 7.33 -23.44
CA GLY A 202 -13.90 6.12 -22.82
C GLY A 202 -13.40 6.40 -21.40
N TRP A 203 -12.51 5.53 -20.90
CA TRP A 203 -11.98 5.63 -19.54
C TRP A 203 -11.05 6.85 -19.38
N ALA A 204 -11.31 7.65 -18.34
CA ALA A 204 -10.51 8.83 -18.04
C ALA A 204 -10.08 8.82 -16.56
N MET A 205 -8.84 9.22 -16.31
CA MET A 205 -8.35 9.45 -14.96
C MET A 205 -8.60 10.90 -14.54
N LYS A 206 -9.44 11.12 -13.53
CA LYS A 206 -9.73 12.45 -12.99
C LYS A 206 -9.53 12.47 -11.48
N HIS A 207 -8.74 13.43 -11.00
CA HIS A 207 -8.56 13.68 -9.58
C HIS A 207 -8.14 15.14 -9.34
N SER A 208 -8.42 15.64 -8.14
CA SER A 208 -7.98 16.98 -7.71
C SER A 208 -6.46 17.01 -7.51
N MET A 209 -5.92 18.22 -7.49
CA MET A 209 -4.51 18.49 -7.20
C MET A 209 -4.43 19.64 -6.18
N LEU A 210 -3.55 19.51 -5.19
CA LEU A 210 -3.24 20.56 -4.23
C LEU A 210 -2.04 21.39 -4.70
N GLY A 211 -1.93 22.62 -4.19
CA GLY A 211 -0.84 23.54 -4.54
C GLY A 211 -1.08 24.28 -5.86
N GLN A 212 -0.01 24.77 -6.46
CA GLN A 212 -0.05 25.56 -7.70
C GLN A 212 0.99 25.04 -8.70
N PRO A 213 0.71 25.08 -10.02
CA PRO A 213 1.70 24.73 -11.03
C PRO A 213 3.02 25.49 -10.81
N PRO A 214 4.19 24.85 -10.99
CA PRO A 214 4.39 23.49 -11.50
C PRO A 214 4.45 22.41 -10.40
N ARG A 215 4.27 22.79 -9.13
CA ARG A 215 4.43 21.90 -7.97
C ARG A 215 3.06 21.61 -7.37
N MET A 216 2.48 20.51 -7.82
CA MET A 216 1.16 20.11 -7.37
C MET A 216 1.19 18.70 -6.80
N GLN A 217 0.46 18.48 -5.71
CA GLN A 217 0.30 17.17 -5.09
C GLN A 217 -1.02 16.55 -5.53
N ALA A 218 -1.01 15.28 -5.90
CA ALA A 218 -2.22 14.60 -6.32
C ALA A 218 -3.13 14.29 -5.13
N VAL A 219 -4.44 14.45 -5.29
CA VAL A 219 -5.44 13.95 -4.35
C VAL A 219 -5.85 12.54 -4.81
N PRO A 220 -5.59 11.48 -4.03
CA PRO A 220 -6.00 10.13 -4.41
C PRO A 220 -7.52 10.00 -4.54
N THR A 221 -7.97 9.19 -5.50
CA THR A 221 -9.40 8.86 -5.62
C THR A 221 -9.83 7.82 -4.58
N HIS A 222 -8.92 6.94 -4.21
CA HIS A 222 -9.13 5.81 -3.31
C HIS A 222 -7.87 5.61 -2.46
N PHE A 223 -8.00 4.83 -1.41
CA PHE A 223 -6.88 4.30 -0.62
C PHE A 223 -7.02 2.80 -0.52
N TYR A 224 -5.89 2.11 -0.48
CA TYR A 224 -5.85 0.68 -0.24
C TYR A 224 -5.11 0.36 1.05
N LYS A 225 -5.45 -0.78 1.64
CA LYS A 225 -4.68 -1.41 2.70
C LYS A 225 -4.66 -2.91 2.48
N VAL A 226 -3.47 -3.50 2.52
CA VAL A 226 -3.24 -4.95 2.49
C VAL A 226 -2.70 -5.35 3.86
N VAL A 227 -3.44 -6.19 4.57
CA VAL A 227 -3.15 -6.62 5.95
C VAL A 227 -2.77 -8.09 5.94
N LEU A 228 -1.59 -8.42 6.45
CA LEU A 228 -1.13 -9.79 6.69
C LEU A 228 -0.93 -9.97 8.20
N GLY A 229 -1.70 -10.86 8.82
CA GLY A 229 -1.51 -11.28 10.20
C GLY A 229 -0.93 -12.69 10.27
N GLU A 230 0.12 -12.89 11.06
CA GLU A 230 0.77 -14.17 11.29
C GLU A 230 0.73 -14.55 12.77
N ARG A 231 0.68 -15.85 13.07
CA ARG A 231 0.76 -16.38 14.44
C ARG A 231 2.08 -17.13 14.62
N ARG A 232 2.81 -16.84 15.69
CA ARG A 232 4.16 -17.39 15.97
C ARG A 232 4.16 -18.90 16.25
N ASN A 233 3.04 -19.46 16.71
CA ASN A 233 2.96 -20.82 17.29
C ASN A 233 2.02 -21.81 16.56
N GLY A 234 1.68 -21.60 15.29
CA GLY A 234 0.85 -22.53 14.52
C GLY A 234 1.37 -22.73 13.12
N SER A 235 1.00 -23.85 12.48
CA SER A 235 1.20 -24.15 11.05
C SER A 235 1.17 -22.89 10.16
N THR A 236 1.85 -22.95 9.01
CA THR A 236 1.70 -22.00 7.89
C THR A 236 0.23 -21.69 7.52
N ASP A 237 -0.72 -22.49 8.01
CA ASP A 237 -2.18 -22.30 7.93
C ASP A 237 -2.78 -21.28 8.92
N SER A 238 -1.99 -20.68 9.81
CA SER A 238 -2.46 -19.70 10.81
C SER A 238 -2.23 -18.24 10.41
N THR A 239 -2.21 -17.97 9.10
CA THR A 239 -2.04 -16.63 8.54
C THR A 239 -3.36 -16.11 7.98
N VAL A 240 -3.60 -14.81 8.13
CA VAL A 240 -4.76 -14.12 7.56
C VAL A 240 -4.27 -13.01 6.65
N LEU A 241 -4.80 -12.93 5.43
CA LEU A 241 -4.49 -11.85 4.50
C LEU A 241 -5.77 -11.26 3.92
N GLY A 242 -5.83 -9.93 3.87
CA GLY A 242 -6.95 -9.20 3.26
C GLY A 242 -6.49 -7.93 2.58
N ALA A 243 -7.01 -7.66 1.37
CA ALA A 243 -6.82 -6.41 0.65
C ALA A 243 -8.15 -5.65 0.56
N PHE A 244 -8.09 -4.34 0.82
CA PHE A 244 -9.26 -3.47 0.86
C PHE A 244 -8.98 -2.20 0.06
N VAL A 245 -9.99 -1.72 -0.68
CA VAL A 245 -9.93 -0.45 -1.43
C VAL A 245 -11.14 0.41 -1.06
N LEU A 246 -10.90 1.58 -0.48
CA LEU A 246 -11.93 2.49 -0.01
C LEU A 246 -11.87 3.81 -0.80
N PRO A 247 -13.01 4.40 -1.19
CA PRO A 247 -13.03 5.68 -1.88
C PRO A 247 -12.65 6.81 -0.92
N ASN A 248 -11.89 7.80 -1.41
CA ASN A 248 -11.50 9.00 -0.66
C ASN A 248 -12.67 10.00 -0.59
N MET A 249 -13.73 9.61 0.10
CA MET A 249 -14.97 10.37 0.25
C MET A 249 -15.68 9.95 1.56
N PRO A 250 -16.69 10.70 2.04
CA PRO A 250 -17.45 10.29 3.20
C PRO A 250 -18.08 8.91 3.01
N ILE A 251 -17.93 8.02 4.00
CA ILE A 251 -18.50 6.66 3.98
C ILE A 251 -19.47 6.52 5.15
N ASP A 252 -20.68 6.00 4.90
CA ASP A 252 -21.65 5.69 5.95
C ASP A 252 -21.02 4.71 6.95
N PRO A 253 -20.96 5.05 8.26
CA PRO A 253 -20.47 4.14 9.30
C PRO A 253 -21.16 2.77 9.31
N LYS A 254 -22.40 2.65 8.83
CA LYS A 254 -23.09 1.35 8.75
C LYS A 254 -22.57 0.47 7.63
N THR A 255 -21.83 1.02 6.66
CA THR A 255 -21.23 0.22 5.58
C THR A 255 -20.30 -0.84 6.19
N PRO A 256 -20.45 -2.13 5.82
CA PRO A 256 -19.55 -3.18 6.27
C PRO A 256 -18.16 -3.03 5.64
N LEU A 257 -17.07 -3.22 6.40
CA LEU A 257 -15.71 -3.18 5.82
C LEU A 257 -15.52 -4.24 4.71
N ALA A 258 -16.20 -5.38 4.84
CA ALA A 258 -16.16 -6.47 3.88
C ALA A 258 -16.60 -6.03 2.46
N SER A 259 -17.46 -5.02 2.33
CA SER A 259 -17.90 -4.51 1.01
C SER A 259 -16.77 -3.88 0.20
N PHE A 260 -15.66 -3.52 0.87
CA PHE A 260 -14.47 -2.94 0.27
C PHE A 260 -13.34 -3.95 0.04
N ALA A 261 -13.56 -5.23 0.37
CA ALA A 261 -12.60 -6.29 0.08
C ALA A 261 -12.42 -6.44 -1.44
N VAL A 262 -11.19 -6.65 -1.87
CA VAL A 262 -10.82 -6.88 -3.27
C VAL A 262 -9.80 -8.00 -3.38
N PRO A 263 -9.75 -8.73 -4.50
CA PRO A 263 -8.62 -9.61 -4.79
C PRO A 263 -7.30 -8.85 -4.74
N VAL A 264 -6.27 -9.47 -4.18
CA VAL A 264 -4.92 -8.92 -4.16
C VAL A 264 -4.43 -8.76 -5.59
N SER A 265 -4.62 -9.77 -6.43
CA SER A 265 -4.24 -9.71 -7.85
C SER A 265 -4.81 -8.49 -8.57
N SER A 266 -6.11 -8.23 -8.42
CA SER A 266 -6.76 -7.06 -9.02
C SER A 266 -6.19 -5.75 -8.47
N LEU A 267 -5.87 -5.68 -7.17
CA LEU A 267 -5.21 -4.51 -6.60
C LEU A 267 -3.81 -4.31 -7.19
N GLU A 268 -3.01 -5.37 -7.29
CA GLU A 268 -1.66 -5.32 -7.85
C GLU A 268 -1.65 -4.83 -9.31
N GLU A 269 -2.59 -5.29 -10.13
CA GLU A 269 -2.77 -4.84 -11.52
C GLU A 269 -3.05 -3.33 -11.60
N VAL A 270 -3.86 -2.83 -10.66
CA VAL A 270 -4.26 -1.42 -10.62
C VAL A 270 -3.12 -0.52 -10.14
N VAL A 271 -2.40 -0.90 -9.08
CA VAL A 271 -1.39 -0.02 -8.46
C VAL A 271 0.03 -0.29 -8.98
N GLY A 272 0.24 -1.38 -9.71
CA GLY A 272 1.54 -1.78 -10.25
C GLY A 272 2.56 -2.19 -9.17
N ILE A 273 2.09 -2.78 -8.06
CA ILE A 273 2.91 -3.19 -6.91
C ILE A 273 2.60 -4.65 -6.63
N SER A 274 3.63 -5.48 -6.43
CA SER A 274 3.46 -6.85 -5.91
C SER A 274 3.55 -6.85 -4.39
N PHE A 275 2.47 -7.25 -3.70
CA PHE A 275 2.42 -7.28 -2.24
C PHE A 275 2.98 -8.60 -1.72
N PHE A 276 3.82 -8.52 -0.68
CA PHE A 276 4.41 -9.68 -0.01
C PHE A 276 4.91 -10.79 -0.96
N PRO A 277 5.75 -10.48 -1.97
CA PRO A 277 6.09 -11.43 -3.03
C PRO A 277 6.85 -12.68 -2.54
N LYS A 278 7.47 -12.60 -1.34
CA LYS A 278 8.11 -13.75 -0.68
C LYS A 278 7.10 -14.67 0.04
N PHE A 279 5.87 -14.22 0.24
CA PHE A 279 4.81 -14.93 0.95
C PHE A 279 3.70 -15.39 0.00
N LEU A 280 3.27 -14.51 -0.92
CA LEU A 280 2.21 -14.76 -1.90
C LEU A 280 2.73 -15.50 -3.14
N GLU A 281 3.08 -16.78 -2.96
CA GLU A 281 3.24 -17.72 -4.08
C GLU A 281 1.91 -17.92 -4.83
N LYS A 282 1.98 -18.43 -6.05
CA LYS A 282 0.85 -18.48 -7.00
C LYS A 282 -0.41 -19.13 -6.41
N GLU A 283 -0.26 -20.27 -5.74
CA GLU A 283 -1.38 -21.02 -5.16
C GLU A 283 -2.01 -20.28 -3.98
N LYS A 284 -1.20 -19.71 -3.09
CA LYS A 284 -1.67 -18.92 -1.94
C LYS A 284 -2.41 -17.66 -2.39
N ARG A 285 -1.91 -17.02 -3.45
CA ARG A 285 -2.54 -15.84 -4.05
C ARG A 285 -3.96 -16.15 -4.53
N LEU A 286 -4.13 -17.25 -5.27
CA LEU A 286 -5.46 -17.67 -5.74
C LEU A 286 -6.42 -17.91 -4.56
N ALA A 287 -5.97 -18.61 -3.51
CA ALA A 287 -6.79 -18.87 -2.34
C ALA A 287 -7.24 -17.57 -1.64
N VAL A 288 -6.31 -16.62 -1.45
CA VAL A 288 -6.60 -15.31 -0.87
C VAL A 288 -7.59 -14.50 -1.72
N ASP A 289 -7.45 -14.53 -3.04
CA ASP A 289 -8.34 -13.82 -3.95
C ASP A 289 -9.77 -14.36 -3.86
N GLN A 290 -9.94 -15.68 -3.78
CA GLN A 290 -11.25 -16.31 -3.58
C GLN A 290 -11.90 -15.90 -2.25
N VAL A 291 -11.12 -15.84 -1.17
CA VAL A 291 -11.60 -15.37 0.14
C VAL A 291 -12.09 -13.93 0.05
N SER A 292 -11.31 -13.07 -0.61
CA SER A 292 -11.63 -11.65 -0.76
C SER A 292 -12.93 -11.43 -1.53
N LEU A 293 -13.17 -12.21 -2.59
CA LEU A 293 -14.43 -12.20 -3.34
C LEU A 293 -15.62 -12.65 -2.48
N GLN A 294 -15.42 -13.64 -1.61
CA GLN A 294 -16.49 -14.08 -0.71
C GLN A 294 -16.83 -12.98 0.30
N TRP A 295 -15.83 -12.37 0.94
CA TRP A 295 -16.04 -11.25 1.86
C TRP A 295 -16.79 -10.09 1.19
N GLN A 296 -16.41 -9.76 -0.05
CA GLN A 296 -17.09 -8.74 -0.83
C GLN A 296 -18.58 -9.06 -1.02
N ARG A 297 -18.91 -10.30 -1.42
CA ARG A 297 -20.31 -10.73 -1.59
C ARG A 297 -21.12 -10.62 -0.30
N ILE A 298 -20.52 -11.01 0.83
CA ILE A 298 -21.17 -10.94 2.15
C ILE A 298 -21.40 -9.47 2.53
N GLY A 299 -20.40 -8.62 2.38
CA GLY A 299 -20.52 -7.19 2.66
C GLY A 299 -21.56 -6.50 1.76
N HIS A 300 -21.66 -6.88 0.50
CA HIS A 300 -22.68 -6.36 -0.42
C HIS A 300 -24.09 -6.85 -0.06
N ALA A 301 -24.21 -8.10 0.39
CA ALA A 301 -25.49 -8.64 0.88
C ALA A 301 -25.96 -7.90 2.14
N GLU A 302 -25.08 -7.69 3.13
CA GLU A 302 -25.37 -6.89 4.33
C GLU A 302 -25.73 -5.45 3.97
N LEU A 303 -25.01 -4.84 3.02
CA LEU A 303 -25.30 -3.49 2.53
C LEU A 303 -26.70 -3.41 1.88
N SER A 304 -27.11 -4.44 1.13
CA SER A 304 -28.44 -4.48 0.52
C SER A 304 -29.59 -4.58 1.54
N GLN A 305 -29.30 -5.13 2.73
CA GLN A 305 -30.26 -5.25 3.83
C GLN A 305 -30.38 -3.97 4.65
N LEU A 306 -29.34 -3.14 4.65
CA LEU A 306 -29.37 -1.76 5.13
C LEU A 306 -30.22 -0.92 4.15
N LYS A 307 -31.54 -1.04 4.22
CA LYS A 307 -32.46 -0.13 3.52
C LYS A 307 -32.03 1.30 3.83
N LEU A 308 -31.40 1.99 2.87
CA LEU A 308 -31.19 3.43 2.94
C LEU A 308 -32.59 4.07 2.95
N PRO A 309 -32.98 4.78 4.02
CA PRO A 309 -34.19 5.59 3.95
C PRO A 309 -33.97 6.63 2.87
N ALA A 310 -34.93 6.76 1.95
CA ALA A 310 -35.00 7.93 1.10
C ALA A 310 -35.26 9.15 2.01
N GLY A 311 -34.19 9.87 2.37
CA GLY A 311 -34.24 11.14 3.06
C GLY A 311 -34.32 11.09 4.59
N SER A 312 -33.71 12.10 5.20
CA SER A 312 -33.73 12.53 6.61
C SER A 312 -32.78 11.84 7.62
N GLY A 313 -31.72 12.57 7.96
CA GLY A 313 -31.36 13.01 9.30
C GLY A 313 -31.31 12.02 10.47
N GLY A 314 -30.12 11.85 11.04
CA GLY A 314 -29.94 11.91 12.50
C GLY A 314 -29.76 10.60 13.28
N VAL A 315 -28.54 10.46 13.83
CA VAL A 315 -28.14 9.94 15.15
C VAL A 315 -28.23 8.44 15.46
N GLY A 316 -27.08 7.90 15.88
CA GLY A 316 -26.94 6.99 17.02
C GLY A 316 -27.03 5.49 16.75
N ALA A 317 -25.92 4.77 16.94
CA ALA A 317 -25.81 3.69 17.94
C ALA A 317 -24.56 2.82 17.72
N THR A 318 -23.94 2.53 18.86
CA THR A 318 -22.86 1.59 19.12
C THR A 318 -23.28 0.15 18.83
N GLY A 319 -22.54 -0.55 17.97
CA GLY A 319 -22.66 -1.99 17.76
C GLY A 319 -21.36 -2.55 17.21
N SER A 320 -20.83 -3.60 17.83
CA SER A 320 -19.67 -4.35 17.33
C SER A 320 -20.04 -5.10 16.05
N PRO A 321 -19.17 -5.14 15.02
CA PRO A 321 -19.48 -5.81 13.75
C PRO A 321 -19.36 -7.35 13.85
N PRO A 322 -20.09 -8.10 13.00
CA PRO A 322 -19.98 -9.55 12.89
C PRO A 322 -18.62 -10.00 12.31
N LEU A 323 -18.21 -11.21 12.66
CA LEU A 323 -16.99 -11.86 12.18
C LEU A 323 -17.17 -12.33 10.74
N LEU A 324 -16.12 -12.19 9.92
CA LEU A 324 -16.10 -12.63 8.52
C LEU A 324 -16.28 -14.17 8.40
N PRO A 325 -17.14 -14.66 7.49
CA PRO A 325 -17.23 -16.07 7.12
C PRO A 325 -15.98 -16.61 6.39
N PRO A 326 -15.75 -17.94 6.42
CA PRO A 326 -14.64 -18.61 5.71
C PRO A 326 -14.97 -18.96 4.22
N PRO A 327 -13.94 -19.03 3.34
CA PRO A 327 -14.06 -19.16 1.87
C PRO A 327 -14.64 -20.48 1.33
N PRO A 328 -15.37 -20.47 0.19
CA PRO A 328 -15.85 -21.65 -0.52
C PRO A 328 -14.84 -22.20 -1.54
N SER A 329 -14.95 -23.51 -1.83
CA SER A 329 -13.86 -24.37 -2.31
C SER A 329 -13.70 -24.61 -3.84
N SER A 330 -14.17 -23.75 -4.75
CA SER A 330 -13.93 -24.02 -6.19
C SER A 330 -13.93 -22.79 -7.12
N VAL A 331 -12.97 -22.76 -8.06
CA VAL A 331 -12.77 -21.76 -9.13
C VAL A 331 -13.25 -22.34 -10.46
N ILE A 332 -13.97 -21.55 -11.26
CA ILE A 332 -14.32 -21.85 -12.67
C ILE A 332 -13.44 -20.97 -13.59
N ALA A 333 -12.91 -21.56 -14.66
CA ALA A 333 -11.92 -20.96 -15.57
C ALA A 333 -12.52 -20.00 -16.63
N ILE A 334 -11.71 -19.06 -17.12
CA ILE A 334 -12.04 -18.10 -18.20
C ILE A 334 -10.91 -18.10 -19.28
N PRO A 335 -11.22 -17.97 -20.59
CA PRO A 335 -10.23 -18.09 -21.68
C PRO A 335 -9.57 -16.76 -22.11
N GLU A 336 -8.34 -16.85 -22.63
CA GLU A 336 -7.50 -15.75 -23.13
C GLU A 336 -7.92 -15.17 -24.49
N LEU A 337 -7.67 -13.87 -24.69
CA LEU A 337 -7.74 -13.19 -25.99
C LEU A 337 -6.41 -12.53 -26.36
N LYS A 338 -5.97 -12.75 -27.61
CA LYS A 338 -4.71 -12.24 -28.18
C LYS A 338 -4.86 -10.86 -28.85
N PRO A 339 -3.79 -10.05 -28.88
CA PRO A 339 -3.84 -8.69 -29.44
C PRO A 339 -3.50 -8.67 -30.94
N LYS A 340 -4.02 -7.66 -31.66
CA LYS A 340 -3.50 -7.26 -32.97
C LYS A 340 -3.45 -5.73 -33.07
N SER A 341 -2.29 -5.23 -33.48
CA SER A 341 -2.05 -3.91 -34.06
C SER A 341 -1.36 -4.12 -35.42
N PRO A 342 -1.52 -3.22 -36.40
CA PRO A 342 -0.42 -2.30 -36.69
C PRO A 342 -0.88 -0.89 -37.08
N GLY A 343 0.02 0.09 -36.87
CA GLY A 343 -0.26 1.53 -36.87
C GLY A 343 -0.21 2.21 -38.25
N TYR A 344 -0.39 3.53 -38.23
CA TYR A 344 0.17 4.52 -39.17
C TYR A 344 0.09 5.92 -38.53
N GLY A 345 1.05 6.79 -38.88
CA GLY A 345 1.52 7.95 -38.11
C GLY A 345 0.50 9.05 -37.78
N MET A 346 0.81 9.87 -36.76
CA MET A 346 -0.04 10.99 -36.35
C MET A 346 0.73 12.13 -35.69
N GLU A 347 0.43 13.32 -36.21
CA GLU A 347 0.41 14.65 -35.63
C GLU A 347 0.01 14.68 -34.14
N HIS A 348 0.60 15.61 -33.36
CA HIS A 348 0.49 15.61 -31.90
C HIS A 348 -0.91 16.06 -31.43
N ILE A 349 -1.54 15.24 -30.58
CA ILE A 349 -2.95 15.36 -30.14
C ILE A 349 -3.33 16.68 -29.44
N CYS A 350 -2.33 17.47 -29.03
CA CYS A 350 -2.55 18.78 -28.43
C CYS A 350 -2.94 19.87 -29.44
N GLU A 351 -2.59 19.71 -30.73
CA GLU A 351 -2.91 20.69 -31.78
C GLU A 351 -4.39 20.67 -32.17
N ARG A 352 -5.07 19.52 -31.99
CA ARG A 352 -6.49 19.35 -32.35
C ARG A 352 -7.50 19.75 -31.27
N ASN A 353 -7.08 19.79 -30.00
CA ASN A 353 -8.01 19.81 -28.86
C ASN A 353 -7.96 21.08 -27.97
N GLY A 354 -7.26 22.15 -28.39
CA GLY A 354 -7.36 23.45 -27.70
C GLY A 354 -6.98 23.42 -26.21
N CYS A 355 -5.86 22.78 -25.88
CA CYS A 355 -5.34 22.74 -24.50
C CYS A 355 -5.01 24.16 -24.01
N ARG A 356 -5.85 24.74 -23.15
CA ARG A 356 -5.62 26.05 -22.48
C ARG A 356 -4.61 25.92 -21.33
N LEU A 357 -3.45 25.32 -21.58
CA LEU A 357 -2.28 25.49 -20.73
C LEU A 357 -1.31 26.37 -21.51
N PRO A 358 -1.11 27.65 -21.13
CA PRO A 358 -0.16 28.50 -21.82
C PRO A 358 1.24 27.91 -21.67
N GLY A 359 1.74 27.30 -22.74
CA GLY A 359 3.02 26.61 -22.79
C GLY A 359 4.18 27.48 -22.30
N GLU A 360 4.06 28.80 -22.43
CA GLU A 360 5.11 29.77 -22.06
C GLU A 360 5.22 30.08 -20.56
N ARG A 361 4.28 29.64 -19.71
CA ARG A 361 4.24 30.02 -18.27
C ARG A 361 4.51 28.90 -17.27
N TRP A 362 4.53 27.64 -17.69
CA TRP A 362 4.70 26.51 -16.76
C TRP A 362 6.07 26.55 -16.04
N TRP A 363 7.14 27.02 -16.69
CA TRP A 363 8.47 27.16 -16.08
C TRP A 363 8.70 28.50 -15.35
N GLU A 364 7.90 29.54 -15.63
CA GLU A 364 8.12 30.88 -15.05
C GLU A 364 7.70 30.98 -13.57
N ALA A 365 6.72 30.17 -13.15
CA ALA A 365 6.30 30.08 -11.76
C ALA A 365 7.41 29.57 -10.80
N ASN A 366 8.49 28.98 -11.32
CA ASN A 366 9.66 28.61 -10.52
C ASN A 366 10.57 29.80 -10.15
N LYS A 367 10.48 30.96 -10.82
CA LYS A 367 11.43 32.07 -10.60
C LYS A 367 11.30 32.71 -9.21
N LYS A 368 10.09 32.79 -8.63
CA LYS A 368 9.88 33.41 -7.30
C LYS A 368 10.29 32.51 -6.13
N ALA A 369 10.09 31.19 -6.24
CA ALA A 369 10.47 30.24 -5.19
C ALA A 369 11.98 30.00 -5.16
N VAL A 370 12.61 29.83 -6.32
CA VAL A 370 14.07 29.64 -6.44
C VAL A 370 14.84 30.89 -6.01
N ALA A 371 14.31 32.10 -6.29
CA ALA A 371 14.93 33.35 -5.84
C ALA A 371 14.86 33.58 -4.32
N LYS A 372 13.92 32.94 -3.61
CA LYS A 372 13.82 33.01 -2.14
C LYS A 372 14.80 32.05 -1.45
N ASP A 373 14.99 30.86 -2.02
CA ASP A 373 15.95 29.87 -1.49
C ASP A 373 17.41 30.27 -1.78
N LEU A 374 17.71 30.87 -2.94
CA LEU A 374 19.05 31.37 -3.26
C LEU A 374 19.48 32.59 -2.41
N ARG A 375 18.54 33.36 -1.86
CA ARG A 375 18.87 34.46 -0.92
C ARG A 375 19.19 33.93 0.47
N ARG A 376 18.62 32.78 0.85
CA ARG A 376 18.83 32.14 2.16
C ARG A 376 20.17 31.40 2.24
N THR A 377 20.68 30.89 1.11
CA THR A 377 22.01 30.27 1.04
C THR A 377 23.15 31.29 0.94
N LYS A 378 22.88 32.54 0.54
CA LYS A 378 23.89 33.61 0.48
C LYS A 378 24.16 34.33 1.81
N SER A 379 23.44 34.01 2.89
CA SER A 379 23.61 34.65 4.20
C SER A 379 24.38 33.80 5.22
N SER A 380 25.15 32.78 4.78
CA SER A 380 26.06 32.03 5.65
C SER A 380 27.51 32.31 5.27
N PRO A 381 28.31 32.99 6.11
CA PRO A 381 29.71 33.30 5.81
C PRO A 381 30.59 32.09 6.18
N ALA A 382 30.50 31.01 5.40
CA ALA A 382 31.43 29.89 5.50
C ALA A 382 31.40 29.10 4.20
N LEU A 383 32.21 29.52 3.22
CA LEU A 383 32.79 28.72 2.12
C LEU A 383 33.26 29.67 1.00
N ALA A 384 34.31 30.44 1.29
CA ALA A 384 35.09 31.10 0.27
C ALA A 384 36.56 30.73 0.48
N ARG A 385 36.95 29.54 0.00
CA ARG A 385 38.35 29.16 -0.29
C ARG A 385 38.40 27.77 -0.91
N ALA A 386 38.68 27.72 -2.21
CA ALA A 386 39.58 26.77 -2.89
C ALA A 386 39.23 26.70 -4.38
N MET A 387 39.81 27.59 -5.18
CA MET A 387 40.15 27.27 -6.57
C MET A 387 41.65 27.52 -6.72
N PRO A 388 42.45 26.56 -7.20
CA PRO A 388 43.85 26.80 -7.50
C PRO A 388 43.98 27.53 -8.86
N PRO A 389 45.05 28.31 -9.08
CA PRO A 389 45.16 29.13 -10.27
C PRO A 389 45.65 28.33 -11.50
N LYS A 390 44.94 28.60 -12.60
CA LYS A 390 45.20 28.38 -14.04
C LYS A 390 45.40 26.95 -14.54
#